data_AF-A0A1H9FU76-F1
#
_entry.id   AF-A0A1H9FU76-F1
#
_cell.length_a   1.000
_cell.length_b   1.000
_cell.length_c   1.000
_cell.angle_alpha   90.00
_cell.angle_beta   90.00
_cell.angle_gamma   90.00
#
_symmetry.space_group_name_H-M   'P 1'
#
loop_
_entity.id
_entity.type
_entity.pdbx_description
1 polymer ?
#
loop_
_entity_poly.entity_id
_entity_poly.type
_entity_poly.pdbx_seq_one_letter_code
_entity_poly.pdbx_strand_id
1 'polypeptide(L)'
;MSAQHTDLIDQILSITPGSRLDVLRRHREVARENIQKAYVALFQPRDVTQVTLLERLAVASFVAGLHGQIVLADHYAHSLSQAEDGPVLSALITGEIEAGQTEGPYGIYPAGPLSAENKAGPHYRVGADARKLLGDKLSAALEHAHLLVFRPRDASREALQALLDAGWSTSAIVTLSQLVAYLAFQVRMVDGLTALASASEQPIAANSDSFTAALAAGNSL
;
A
#
# COMPACT_ATOMS: atom_id res chain seq x y z
N MET A 1 20.92 26.74 -3.56
CA MET A 1 20.85 25.66 -4.56
C MET A 1 20.31 24.43 -3.86
N SER A 2 18.99 24.27 -3.83
CA SER A 2 18.37 23.11 -3.18
C SER A 2 18.61 21.90 -4.07
N ALA A 3 19.37 20.92 -3.60
CA ALA A 3 19.55 19.66 -4.31
C ALA A 3 18.17 19.08 -4.60
N GLN A 4 17.91 18.74 -5.88
CA GLN A 4 16.74 17.97 -6.29
C GLN A 4 16.78 16.63 -5.56
N HIS A 5 16.08 16.53 -4.43
CA HIS A 5 15.93 15.25 -3.75
C HIS A 5 14.80 14.50 -4.44
N THR A 6 15.15 13.59 -5.36
CA THR A 6 14.19 12.71 -6.02
C THR A 6 13.62 11.77 -4.95
N ASP A 7 12.36 11.97 -4.57
CA ASP A 7 11.67 11.10 -3.61
C ASP A 7 11.29 9.75 -4.26
N LEU A 8 11.01 8.73 -3.45
CA LEU A 8 10.73 7.39 -3.96
C LEU A 8 9.63 7.37 -5.02
N ILE A 9 8.56 8.16 -4.86
CA ILE A 9 7.44 8.17 -5.81
C ILE A 9 7.90 8.68 -7.18
N ASP A 10 8.73 9.71 -7.21
CA ASP A 10 9.27 10.24 -8.45
C ASP A 10 10.19 9.22 -9.14
N GLN A 11 10.95 8.44 -8.35
CA GLN A 11 11.83 7.38 -8.89
C GLN A 11 11.01 6.25 -9.51
N ILE A 12 10.05 5.68 -8.77
CA ILE A 12 9.28 4.51 -9.23
C ILE A 12 8.35 4.85 -10.40
N LEU A 13 7.83 6.08 -10.45
CA LEU A 13 7.02 6.57 -11.58
C LEU A 13 7.83 7.24 -12.68
N SER A 14 9.16 7.28 -12.56
CA SER A 14 10.05 7.95 -13.52
C SER A 14 9.63 9.39 -13.85
N ILE A 15 9.17 10.13 -12.83
CA ILE A 15 8.67 11.50 -13.00
C ILE A 15 9.84 12.42 -13.34
N THR A 16 9.83 12.94 -14.57
CA THR A 16 10.88 13.84 -15.06
C THR A 16 10.71 15.25 -14.47
N PRO A 17 11.77 15.90 -13.96
CA PRO A 17 11.70 17.30 -13.54
C PRO A 17 11.17 18.23 -14.64
N GLY A 18 10.23 19.11 -14.31
CA GLY A 18 9.54 20.00 -15.24
C GLY A 18 8.36 19.37 -15.97
N SER A 19 8.13 18.06 -15.84
CA SER A 19 6.91 17.41 -16.36
C SER A 19 5.67 17.92 -15.65
N ARG A 20 4.49 17.71 -16.26
CA ARG A 20 3.21 18.10 -15.66
C ARG A 20 2.99 17.47 -14.28
N LEU A 21 3.34 16.20 -14.10
CA LEU A 21 3.23 15.53 -12.80
C LEU A 21 4.21 16.10 -11.77
N ASP A 22 5.45 16.43 -12.16
CA ASP A 22 6.40 17.10 -11.26
C ASP A 22 5.86 18.46 -10.80
N VAL A 23 5.33 19.29 -11.72
CA VAL A 23 4.72 20.58 -11.38
C VAL A 23 3.56 20.40 -10.38
N LEU A 24 2.66 19.45 -10.65
CA LEU A 24 1.54 19.13 -9.75
C LEU A 24 2.01 18.73 -8.35
N ARG A 25 3.04 17.88 -8.26
CA ARG A 25 3.59 17.44 -6.97
C ARG A 25 4.31 18.56 -6.23
N ARG A 26 4.96 19.49 -6.94
CA ARG A 26 5.63 20.65 -6.34
C ARG A 26 4.66 21.66 -5.71
N HIS A 27 3.40 21.73 -6.15
CA HIS A 27 2.38 22.53 -5.45
C HIS A 27 2.10 22.06 -4.02
N ARG A 28 2.54 20.85 -3.65
CA ARG A 28 2.41 20.27 -2.31
C ARG A 28 3.77 19.83 -1.76
N GLU A 29 4.79 20.67 -1.92
CA GLU A 29 6.18 20.38 -1.53
C GLU A 29 6.32 19.84 -0.09
N VAL A 30 5.63 20.45 0.88
CA VAL A 30 5.63 19.98 2.27
C VAL A 30 5.08 18.55 2.40
N ALA A 31 4.03 18.22 1.66
CA ALA A 31 3.48 16.86 1.66
C ALA A 31 4.49 15.88 1.05
N ARG A 32 5.09 16.23 -0.09
CA ARG A 32 6.13 15.43 -0.76
C ARG A 32 7.33 15.16 0.17
N GLU A 33 7.81 16.18 0.87
CA GLU A 33 8.88 16.04 1.86
C GLU A 33 8.49 15.11 3.01
N ASN A 34 7.29 15.29 3.58
CA ASN A 34 6.82 14.46 4.69
C ASN A 34 6.61 13.00 4.30
N ILE A 35 6.15 12.74 3.07
CA ILE A 35 6.04 11.39 2.51
C ILE A 35 7.42 10.72 2.45
N GLN A 36 8.44 11.44 1.97
CA GLN A 36 9.80 10.91 1.90
C GLN A 36 10.39 10.70 3.31
N LYS A 37 10.11 11.58 4.27
CA LYS A 37 10.52 11.39 5.67
C LYS A 37 9.87 10.15 6.29
N ALA A 38 8.59 9.91 6.01
CA ALA A 38 7.89 8.71 6.45
C ALA A 38 8.51 7.43 5.83
N TYR A 39 8.85 7.47 4.54
CA TYR A 39 9.59 6.39 3.88
C TYR A 39 10.92 6.09 4.59
N VAL A 40 11.74 7.12 4.80
CA VAL A 40 13.05 6.99 5.47
C VAL A 40 12.89 6.44 6.88
N ALA A 41 11.92 6.92 7.65
CA ALA A 41 11.66 6.41 9.00
C ALA A 41 11.27 4.92 9.01
N LEU A 42 10.54 4.46 7.99
CA LEU A 42 10.05 3.08 7.89
C LEU A 42 11.06 2.12 7.28
N PHE A 43 11.86 2.54 6.29
CA PHE A 43 12.74 1.67 5.49
C PHE A 43 14.24 1.98 5.64
N GLN A 44 14.60 3.05 6.34
CA GLN A 44 15.97 3.32 6.78
C GLN A 44 15.99 3.59 8.30
N PRO A 45 15.46 2.65 9.12
CA PRO A 45 15.31 2.88 10.54
C PRO A 45 16.68 2.93 11.22
N ARG A 46 16.81 3.83 12.21
CA ARG A 46 18.00 3.87 13.09
C ARG A 46 18.08 2.68 14.04
N ASP A 47 16.94 2.06 14.32
CA ASP A 47 16.80 0.92 15.22
C ASP A 47 16.04 -0.21 14.50
N VAL A 48 16.71 -1.35 14.39
CA VAL A 48 16.20 -2.59 13.77
C VAL A 48 16.00 -3.71 14.78
N THR A 49 16.14 -3.44 16.07
CA THR A 49 16.09 -4.45 17.14
C THR A 49 14.71 -5.12 17.25
N GLN A 50 13.64 -4.35 17.08
CA GLN A 50 12.28 -4.85 17.24
C GLN A 50 11.64 -5.29 15.92
N VAL A 51 11.89 -4.52 14.86
CA VAL A 51 11.40 -4.80 13.51
C VAL A 51 12.55 -4.61 12.53
N THR A 52 13.05 -5.72 12.02
CA THR A 52 14.18 -5.76 11.09
C THR A 52 13.80 -5.12 9.75
N LEU A 53 14.82 -4.70 8.99
CA LEU A 53 14.59 -4.22 7.63
C LEU A 53 13.98 -5.32 6.74
N LEU A 54 14.41 -6.56 6.92
CA LEU A 54 13.92 -7.71 6.17
C LEU A 54 12.41 -7.96 6.42
N GLU A 55 11.96 -7.92 7.68
CA GLU A 55 10.53 -8.01 8.02
C GLU A 55 9.71 -6.86 7.41
N ARG A 56 10.24 -5.64 7.42
CA ARG A 56 9.57 -4.46 6.82
C ARG A 56 9.43 -4.62 5.31
N LEU A 57 10.47 -5.08 4.62
CA LEU A 57 10.45 -5.33 3.18
C LEU A 57 9.53 -6.49 2.81
N ALA A 58 9.49 -7.55 3.63
CA ALA A 58 8.57 -8.67 3.45
C ALA A 58 7.11 -8.24 3.55
N VAL A 59 6.75 -7.49 4.60
CA VAL A 59 5.40 -6.93 4.75
C VAL A 59 5.08 -5.94 3.62
N ALA A 60 6.05 -5.12 3.19
CA ALA A 60 5.86 -4.18 2.09
C ALA A 60 5.60 -4.86 0.75
N SER A 61 6.38 -5.89 0.42
CA SER A 61 6.17 -6.71 -0.77
C SER A 61 4.81 -7.40 -0.73
N PHE A 62 4.44 -7.98 0.41
CA PHE A 62 3.14 -8.61 0.60
C PHE A 62 1.98 -7.63 0.39
N VAL A 63 1.97 -6.49 1.08
CA VAL A 63 0.91 -5.48 0.98
C VAL A 63 0.81 -4.88 -0.43
N ALA A 64 1.93 -4.53 -1.05
CA ALA A 64 1.94 -4.00 -2.41
C ALA A 64 1.40 -5.03 -3.42
N GLY A 65 1.77 -6.31 -3.25
CA GLY A 65 1.26 -7.42 -4.05
C GLY A 65 -0.25 -7.64 -3.89
N LEU A 66 -0.77 -7.61 -2.65
CA LEU A 66 -2.21 -7.74 -2.39
C LEU A 66 -3.04 -6.61 -3.01
N HIS A 67 -2.46 -5.41 -3.10
CA HIS A 67 -3.11 -4.28 -3.77
C HIS A 67 -3.04 -4.36 -5.30
N GLY A 68 -2.21 -5.24 -5.87
CA GLY A 68 -2.03 -5.39 -7.31
C GLY A 68 -1.29 -4.23 -7.98
N GLN A 69 -0.64 -3.35 -7.22
CA GLN A 69 0.08 -2.21 -7.79
C GLN A 69 1.48 -2.61 -8.23
N ILE A 70 1.58 -2.96 -9.52
CA ILE A 70 2.76 -3.57 -10.17
C ILE A 70 4.07 -2.83 -9.85
N VAL A 71 4.12 -1.51 -10.01
CA VAL A 71 5.36 -0.73 -9.84
C VAL A 71 5.88 -0.79 -8.40
N LEU A 72 4.97 -0.72 -7.42
CA LEU A 72 5.35 -0.83 -6.01
C LEU A 72 5.66 -2.27 -5.61
N ALA A 73 4.89 -3.24 -6.13
CA ALA A 73 5.13 -4.66 -5.90
C ALA A 73 6.52 -5.06 -6.39
N ASP A 74 6.89 -4.66 -7.61
CA ASP A 74 8.22 -4.89 -8.19
C ASP A 74 9.30 -4.21 -7.35
N HIS A 75 9.10 -2.94 -6.96
CA HIS A 75 10.05 -2.21 -6.14
C HIS A 75 10.35 -2.93 -4.82
N TYR A 76 9.32 -3.34 -4.08
CA TYR A 76 9.50 -3.98 -2.78
C TYR A 76 9.96 -5.42 -2.88
N ALA A 77 9.50 -6.19 -3.88
CA ALA A 77 10.00 -7.54 -4.14
C ALA A 77 11.49 -7.51 -4.54
N HIS A 78 11.89 -6.55 -5.39
CA HIS A 78 13.29 -6.32 -5.73
C HIS A 78 14.10 -5.93 -4.49
N SER A 79 13.66 -4.92 -3.74
CA SER A 79 14.36 -4.46 -2.53
C SER A 79 14.52 -5.58 -1.50
N LEU A 80 13.50 -6.41 -1.33
CA LEU A 80 13.55 -7.61 -0.47
C LEU A 80 14.57 -8.62 -0.99
N SER A 81 14.56 -8.92 -2.30
CA SER A 81 15.48 -9.91 -2.88
C SER A 81 16.96 -9.52 -2.78
N GLN A 82 17.25 -8.22 -2.66
CA GLN A 82 18.63 -7.71 -2.53
C GLN A 82 19.14 -7.68 -1.08
N ALA A 83 18.27 -7.94 -0.10
CA ALA A 83 18.69 -8.06 1.29
C ALA A 83 19.43 -9.40 1.53
N GLU A 84 20.22 -9.45 2.60
CA GLU A 84 20.77 -10.72 3.10
C GLU A 84 19.62 -11.69 3.44
N ASP A 85 19.73 -12.95 3.01
CA ASP A 85 18.66 -13.98 3.03
C ASP A 85 17.36 -13.61 2.28
N GLY A 86 17.38 -12.48 1.55
CA GLY A 86 16.26 -11.89 0.83
C GLY A 86 15.66 -12.73 -0.30
N PRO A 87 16.44 -13.42 -1.17
CA PRO A 87 15.89 -14.14 -2.31
C PRO A 87 14.92 -15.26 -1.93
N VAL A 88 15.26 -16.05 -0.89
CA VAL A 88 14.41 -17.14 -0.40
C VAL A 88 13.13 -16.57 0.20
N LEU A 89 13.25 -15.52 1.00
CA LEU A 89 12.09 -14.88 1.61
C LEU A 89 11.19 -14.24 0.55
N SER A 90 11.75 -13.61 -0.48
CA SER A 90 10.99 -13.03 -1.59
C SER A 90 10.12 -14.07 -2.29
N ALA A 91 10.66 -15.26 -2.58
CA ALA A 91 9.89 -16.36 -3.17
C ALA A 91 8.74 -16.85 -2.25
N LEU A 92 8.99 -16.94 -0.93
CA LEU A 92 7.94 -17.29 0.03
C LEU A 92 6.83 -16.24 0.07
N ILE A 93 7.20 -14.96 0.08
CA ILE A 93 6.23 -13.85 0.07
C ILE A 93 5.42 -13.84 -1.22
N THR A 94 6.00 -14.16 -2.38
CA THR A 94 5.24 -14.32 -3.63
C THR A 94 4.14 -15.39 -3.49
N GLY A 95 4.46 -16.56 -2.94
CA GLY A 95 3.47 -17.61 -2.71
C GLY A 95 2.37 -17.18 -1.73
N GLU A 96 2.73 -16.44 -0.69
CA GLU A 96 1.75 -15.91 0.26
C GLU A 96 0.88 -14.80 -0.32
N ILE A 97 1.42 -13.96 -1.21
CA ILE A 97 0.63 -12.98 -1.97
C ILE A 97 -0.45 -13.70 -2.76
N GLU A 98 -0.09 -14.74 -3.53
CA GLU A 98 -1.04 -15.54 -4.32
C GLU A 98 -2.12 -16.18 -3.44
N ALA A 99 -1.73 -16.77 -2.31
CA ALA A 99 -2.66 -17.37 -1.36
C ALA A 99 -3.57 -16.34 -0.66
N GLY A 100 -3.10 -15.10 -0.50
CA GLY A 100 -3.81 -14.02 0.15
C GLY A 100 -4.71 -13.17 -0.77
N GLN A 101 -4.61 -13.33 -2.09
CA GLN A 101 -5.36 -12.52 -3.05
C GLN A 101 -6.88 -12.66 -2.85
N THR A 102 -7.57 -11.52 -2.79
CA THR A 102 -9.03 -11.45 -2.58
C THR A 102 -9.56 -10.05 -2.86
N GLU A 103 -10.89 -9.86 -2.86
CA GLU A 103 -11.54 -8.57 -3.13
C GLU A 103 -12.35 -8.00 -1.95
N GLY A 104 -11.75 -7.07 -1.22
CA GLY A 104 -12.37 -6.34 -0.11
C GLY A 104 -12.95 -4.96 -0.51
N PRO A 105 -13.32 -4.12 0.48
CA PRO A 105 -13.24 -4.39 1.91
C PRO A 105 -14.37 -5.31 2.40
N TYR A 106 -14.02 -6.19 3.34
CA TYR A 106 -14.93 -6.98 4.14
C TYR A 106 -15.08 -6.36 5.53
N GLY A 107 -16.10 -6.80 6.26
CA GLY A 107 -16.28 -6.44 7.65
C GLY A 107 -17.72 -6.58 8.10
N ILE A 108 -17.90 -6.56 9.42
CA ILE A 108 -19.20 -6.67 10.07
C ILE A 108 -19.44 -5.41 10.90
N TYR A 109 -20.52 -4.69 10.60
CA TYR A 109 -21.03 -3.59 11.38
C TYR A 109 -21.94 -4.10 12.51
N PRO A 110 -21.97 -3.41 13.67
CA PRO A 110 -23.01 -3.61 14.68
C PRO A 110 -24.41 -3.45 14.08
N ALA A 111 -25.42 -4.04 14.73
CA ALA A 111 -26.81 -3.92 14.30
C ALA A 111 -27.19 -2.43 14.13
N GLY A 112 -27.65 -2.06 12.92
CA GLY A 112 -27.90 -0.68 12.55
C GLY A 112 -27.93 -0.49 11.02
N PRO A 113 -28.06 0.76 10.52
CA PRO A 113 -28.22 1.03 9.09
C PRO A 113 -27.04 0.56 8.23
N LEU A 114 -25.82 0.62 8.77
CA LEU A 114 -24.61 0.17 8.07
C LEU A 114 -24.49 -1.36 8.00
N SER A 115 -25.27 -2.13 8.76
CA SER A 115 -25.23 -3.60 8.69
C SER A 115 -25.62 -4.17 7.33
N ALA A 116 -26.32 -3.40 6.50
CA ALA A 116 -26.58 -3.73 5.10
C ALA A 116 -25.31 -3.77 4.23
N GLU A 117 -24.24 -3.10 4.66
CA GLU A 117 -22.92 -3.10 4.00
C GLU A 117 -22.01 -4.24 4.49
N ASN A 118 -22.50 -5.13 5.37
CA ASN A 118 -21.73 -6.29 5.84
C ASN A 118 -21.33 -7.17 4.65
N LYS A 119 -20.03 -7.42 4.53
CA LYS A 119 -19.49 -8.36 3.55
C LYS A 119 -18.60 -9.34 4.30
N ALA A 120 -18.98 -10.62 4.31
CA ALA A 120 -18.13 -11.66 4.83
C ALA A 120 -16.95 -11.88 3.87
N GLY A 121 -15.77 -12.15 4.43
CA GLY A 121 -14.56 -12.40 3.66
C GLY A 121 -13.64 -13.41 4.33
N PRO A 122 -12.64 -13.91 3.60
CA PRO A 122 -11.68 -14.86 4.15
C PRO A 122 -10.94 -14.27 5.35
N HIS A 123 -10.60 -15.13 6.31
CA HIS A 123 -9.57 -14.85 7.31
C HIS A 123 -8.29 -15.51 6.81
N TYR A 124 -7.44 -14.71 6.17
CA TYR A 124 -6.16 -15.23 5.69
C TYR A 124 -5.31 -15.74 6.86
N ARG A 125 -4.64 -16.86 6.60
CA ARG A 125 -3.68 -17.51 7.49
C ARG A 125 -2.53 -18.02 6.63
N VAL A 126 -1.31 -17.79 7.10
CA VAL A 126 -0.12 -18.35 6.46
C VAL A 126 -0.20 -19.88 6.52
N GLY A 127 0.06 -20.53 5.39
CA GLY A 127 0.01 -21.99 5.29
C GLY A 127 0.99 -22.67 6.27
N ALA A 128 0.66 -23.88 6.75
CA ALA A 128 1.46 -24.54 7.79
C ALA A 128 2.93 -24.76 7.40
N ASP A 129 3.20 -25.07 6.13
CA ASP A 129 4.57 -25.26 5.64
C ASP A 129 5.31 -23.94 5.44
N ALA A 130 4.64 -22.91 4.89
CA ALA A 130 5.20 -21.57 4.81
C ALA A 130 5.51 -21.00 6.19
N ARG A 131 4.64 -21.22 7.19
CA ARG A 131 4.86 -20.78 8.58
C ARG A 131 6.12 -21.39 9.20
N LYS A 132 6.45 -22.66 8.90
CA LYS A 132 7.70 -23.28 9.38
C LYS A 132 8.94 -22.57 8.84
N LEU A 133 8.85 -22.02 7.63
CA LEU A 133 9.96 -21.33 6.96
C LEU A 133 10.02 -19.83 7.34
N LEU A 134 8.87 -19.18 7.44
CA LEU A 134 8.74 -17.76 7.80
C LEU A 134 8.91 -17.50 9.31
N GLY A 135 8.63 -18.51 10.14
CA GLY A 135 8.50 -18.39 11.58
C GLY A 135 7.19 -17.73 12.01
N ASP A 136 6.84 -17.92 13.29
CA ASP A 136 5.57 -17.43 13.84
C ASP A 136 5.47 -15.91 13.81
N LYS A 137 6.57 -15.22 14.12
CA LYS A 137 6.62 -13.75 14.18
C LYS A 137 6.25 -13.12 12.84
N LEU A 138 6.94 -13.47 11.75
CA LEU A 138 6.65 -12.89 10.44
C LEU A 138 5.29 -13.36 9.91
N SER A 139 4.91 -14.62 10.16
CA SER A 139 3.60 -15.13 9.76
C SER A 139 2.45 -14.33 10.36
N ALA A 140 2.51 -14.04 11.66
CA ALA A 140 1.51 -13.21 12.33
C ALA A 140 1.47 -11.78 11.78
N ALA A 141 2.61 -11.23 11.34
CA ALA A 141 2.65 -9.91 10.71
C ALA A 141 1.98 -9.88 9.34
N LEU A 142 2.14 -10.91 8.51
CA LEU A 142 1.44 -11.04 7.22
C LEU A 142 -0.08 -11.17 7.43
N GLU A 143 -0.50 -11.95 8.42
CA GLU A 143 -1.92 -12.10 8.79
C GLU A 143 -2.55 -10.80 9.26
N HIS A 144 -1.82 -10.03 10.08
CA HIS A 144 -2.25 -8.69 10.51
C HIS A 144 -2.28 -7.70 9.35
N ALA A 145 -1.29 -7.74 8.45
CA ALA A 145 -1.29 -6.90 7.26
C ALA A 145 -2.49 -7.19 6.36
N HIS A 146 -2.83 -8.47 6.13
CA HIS A 146 -4.01 -8.86 5.36
C HIS A 146 -5.31 -8.38 6.00
N LEU A 147 -5.43 -8.53 7.33
CA LEU A 147 -6.55 -7.99 8.12
C LEU A 147 -6.70 -6.48 7.89
N LEU A 148 -5.63 -5.70 7.96
CA LEU A 148 -5.69 -4.26 7.75
C LEU A 148 -5.97 -3.85 6.29
N VAL A 149 -5.53 -4.63 5.31
CA VAL A 149 -5.75 -4.36 3.88
C VAL A 149 -7.21 -4.61 3.50
N PHE A 150 -7.75 -5.79 3.83
CA PHE A 150 -9.07 -6.20 3.34
C PHE A 150 -10.17 -6.11 4.38
N ARG A 151 -9.84 -6.05 5.66
CA ARG A 151 -10.80 -6.14 6.78
C ARG A 151 -10.52 -5.17 7.92
N PRO A 152 -10.13 -3.90 7.65
CA PRO A 152 -9.63 -3.00 8.69
C PRO A 152 -10.62 -2.76 9.84
N ARG A 153 -11.93 -2.93 9.59
CA ARG A 153 -12.99 -2.80 10.61
C ARG A 153 -13.00 -3.93 11.63
N ASP A 154 -12.50 -5.09 11.24
CA ASP A 154 -12.43 -6.28 12.10
C ASP A 154 -11.14 -6.28 12.95
N ALA A 155 -10.32 -5.23 12.87
CA ALA A 155 -9.16 -5.06 13.75
C ALA A 155 -9.63 -5.00 15.21
N SER A 156 -9.19 -5.97 16.00
CA SER A 156 -9.69 -6.20 17.36
C SER A 156 -8.56 -6.42 18.36
N ARG A 157 -8.90 -6.50 19.65
CA ARG A 157 -7.94 -6.85 20.71
C ARG A 157 -7.32 -8.22 20.48
N GLU A 158 -8.13 -9.19 20.04
CA GLU A 158 -7.71 -10.57 19.80
C GLU A 158 -6.70 -10.63 18.64
N ALA A 159 -6.90 -9.84 17.59
CA ALA A 159 -5.94 -9.74 16.50
C ALA A 159 -4.60 -9.16 16.96
N LEU A 160 -4.62 -8.13 17.82
CA LEU A 160 -3.40 -7.57 18.41
C LEU A 160 -2.73 -8.55 19.38
N GLN A 161 -3.51 -9.33 20.14
CA GLN A 161 -2.99 -10.35 21.04
C GLN A 161 -2.25 -11.46 20.28
N ALA A 162 -2.74 -11.87 19.11
CA ALA A 162 -2.06 -12.85 18.27
C ALA A 162 -0.64 -12.40 17.85
N LEU A 163 -0.41 -11.09 17.64
CA LEU A 163 0.92 -10.55 17.40
C LEU A 163 1.81 -10.64 18.65
N LEU A 164 1.27 -10.30 19.83
CA LEU A 164 1.99 -10.42 21.10
C LEU A 164 2.41 -11.87 21.37
N ASP A 165 1.48 -12.82 21.16
CA ASP A 165 1.71 -14.25 21.33
C ASP A 165 2.78 -14.79 20.36
N ALA A 166 2.88 -14.20 19.16
CA ALA A 166 3.92 -14.49 18.18
C ALA A 166 5.27 -13.79 18.45
N GLY A 167 5.39 -13.08 19.57
CA GLY A 167 6.65 -12.46 20.02
C GLY A 167 6.86 -11.02 19.57
N TRP A 168 5.85 -10.34 19.01
CA TRP A 168 5.93 -8.90 18.77
C TRP A 168 5.82 -8.12 20.08
N SER A 169 6.61 -7.06 20.24
CA SER A 169 6.39 -6.09 21.30
C SER A 169 5.31 -5.09 20.92
N THR A 170 4.72 -4.41 21.91
CA THR A 170 3.70 -3.37 21.65
C THR A 170 4.20 -2.27 20.71
N SER A 171 5.45 -1.81 20.87
CA SER A 171 6.04 -0.79 19.99
C SER A 171 6.31 -1.32 18.58
N ALA A 172 6.64 -2.60 18.45
CA ALA A 172 6.80 -3.26 17.15
C ALA A 172 5.46 -3.39 16.41
N ILE A 173 4.36 -3.67 17.13
CA ILE A 173 2.99 -3.70 16.58
C ILE A 173 2.57 -2.33 16.05
N VAL A 174 2.88 -1.25 16.79
CA VAL A 174 2.61 0.13 16.33
C VAL A 174 3.38 0.40 15.04
N THR A 175 4.67 0.04 14.99
CA THR A 175 5.51 0.20 13.80
C THR A 175 4.95 -0.58 12.61
N LEU A 176 4.53 -1.83 12.82
CA LEU A 176 3.93 -2.67 11.79
C LEU A 176 2.63 -2.05 11.25
N SER A 177 1.77 -1.55 12.14
CA SER A 177 0.50 -0.92 11.73
C SER A 177 0.73 0.39 10.97
N GLN A 178 1.73 1.18 11.37
CA GLN A 178 2.15 2.38 10.66
C GLN A 178 2.71 2.06 9.26
N LEU A 179 3.50 0.99 9.16
CA LEU A 179 4.03 0.49 7.89
C LEU A 179 2.89 0.14 6.92
N VAL A 180 1.91 -0.66 7.35
CA VAL A 180 0.77 -1.04 6.51
C VAL A 180 -0.07 0.18 6.11
N ALA A 181 -0.31 1.12 7.03
CA ALA A 181 -1.03 2.34 6.73
C ALA A 181 -0.30 3.22 5.70
N TYR A 182 1.03 3.36 5.84
CA TYR A 182 1.86 4.08 4.88
C TYR A 182 1.81 3.43 3.50
N LEU A 183 1.94 2.10 3.41
CA LEU A 183 1.90 1.35 2.15
C LEU A 183 0.54 1.50 1.45
N ALA A 184 -0.56 1.36 2.17
CA ALA A 184 -1.90 1.56 1.61
C ALA A 184 -2.10 3.01 1.10
N PHE A 185 -1.52 4.00 1.78
CA PHE A 185 -1.51 5.38 1.31
C PHE A 185 -0.64 5.53 0.04
N GLN A 186 0.54 4.92 0.03
CA GLN A 186 1.49 4.96 -1.07
C GLN A 186 0.90 4.36 -2.35
N VAL A 187 0.24 3.21 -2.26
CA VAL A 187 -0.50 2.57 -3.36
C VAL A 187 -1.49 3.55 -3.98
N ARG A 188 -2.41 4.11 -3.18
CA ARG A 188 -3.42 5.04 -3.68
C ARG A 188 -2.83 6.28 -4.34
N MET A 189 -1.71 6.78 -3.81
CA MET A 189 -1.00 7.90 -4.43
C MET A 189 -0.43 7.53 -5.80
N VAL A 190 0.21 6.36 -5.91
CA VAL A 190 0.79 5.93 -7.18
C VAL A 190 -0.31 5.67 -8.21
N ASP A 191 -1.40 5.02 -7.82
CA ASP A 191 -2.56 4.80 -8.69
C ASP A 191 -3.16 6.13 -9.17
N GLY A 192 -3.35 7.07 -8.24
CA GLY A 192 -3.90 8.40 -8.57
C GLY A 192 -3.00 9.20 -9.51
N LEU A 193 -1.68 9.18 -9.29
CA LEU A 193 -0.72 9.85 -10.17
C LEU A 193 -0.64 9.20 -11.54
N THR A 194 -0.69 7.87 -11.59
CA THR A 194 -0.70 7.09 -12.85
C THR A 194 -1.96 7.43 -13.65
N ALA A 195 -3.13 7.46 -13.00
CA ALA A 195 -4.39 7.84 -13.64
C ALA A 195 -4.35 9.28 -14.19
N LEU A 196 -3.75 10.23 -13.44
CA LEU A 196 -3.58 11.61 -13.89
C LEU A 196 -2.63 11.74 -15.09
N ALA A 197 -1.57 10.91 -15.13
CA ALA A 197 -0.67 10.84 -16.28
C ALA A 197 -1.43 10.38 -17.53
N SER A 198 -2.11 9.23 -17.44
CA SER A 198 -2.86 8.64 -18.56
C SER A 198 -3.98 9.56 -19.07
N ALA A 199 -4.70 10.24 -18.16
CA ALA A 199 -5.74 11.19 -18.55
C ALA A 199 -5.18 12.45 -19.25
N SER A 200 -3.92 12.79 -19.01
CA SER A 200 -3.26 13.93 -19.68
C SER A 200 -2.75 13.59 -21.08
N GLU A 201 -2.57 12.30 -21.38
CA GLU A 201 -2.17 11.80 -22.70
C GLU A 201 -3.37 11.53 -23.62
N GLN A 202 -4.57 11.37 -23.07
CA GLN A 202 -5.79 11.27 -23.86
C GLN A 202 -6.08 12.60 -24.56
N PRO A 203 -6.26 12.61 -25.90
CA PRO A 203 -6.74 13.79 -26.60
C PRO A 203 -8.11 14.17 -26.02
N ILE A 204 -8.30 15.44 -25.67
CA ILE A 204 -9.63 15.96 -25.39
C ILE A 204 -10.43 15.78 -26.69
N ALA A 205 -11.33 14.79 -26.73
CA ALA A 205 -12.33 14.74 -27.78
C ALA A 205 -13.08 16.07 -27.70
N ALA A 206 -12.92 16.91 -28.73
CA ALA A 206 -13.63 18.17 -28.83
C ALA A 206 -15.11 17.85 -28.94
N ASN A 207 -15.80 17.72 -27.81
CA ASN A 207 -17.25 17.74 -27.73
C ASN A 207 -17.71 19.21 -27.84
N SER A 208 -17.27 19.89 -28.91
CA SER A 208 -17.77 21.21 -29.29
C SER A 208 -19.23 21.13 -29.75
N ASP A 209 -19.68 19.95 -30.15
CA ASP A 209 -20.99 19.78 -30.77
C ASP A 209 -22.09 19.54 -29.74
N SER A 210 -21.79 19.01 -28.55
CA SER A 210 -22.82 18.68 -27.55
C SER A 210 -23.22 19.86 -26.66
N PHE A 211 -22.27 20.72 -26.27
CA PHE A 211 -22.55 21.85 -25.39
C PHE A 211 -23.20 23.02 -26.14
N THR A 212 -22.71 23.32 -27.34
CA THR A 212 -23.21 24.43 -28.17
C THR A 212 -24.60 24.11 -28.76
N ALA A 213 -24.86 22.85 -29.12
CA ALA A 213 -26.18 22.42 -29.58
C ALA A 213 -27.24 22.42 -28.46
N ALA A 214 -26.85 22.08 -27.21
CA ALA A 214 -27.76 22.12 -26.06
C ALA A 214 -28.17 23.56 -25.71
N LEU A 215 -27.25 24.53 -25.82
CA LEU A 215 -27.55 25.96 -25.66
C LEU A 215 -28.40 26.53 -26.81
N ALA A 216 -28.20 26.07 -28.04
CA ALA A 216 -29.01 26.48 -29.19
C ALA A 216 -30.44 25.88 -29.19
N ALA A 217 -30.65 24.75 -28.52
CA ALA A 217 -31.95 24.07 -28.44
C ALA A 217 -32.93 24.69 -27.43
N GLY A 218 -32.54 25.74 -26.69
CA GLY A 218 -33.46 26.48 -25.82
C GLY A 218 -34.05 25.69 -24.64
N ASN A 219 -33.50 24.52 -24.31
CA ASN A 219 -33.90 23.80 -23.11
C ASN A 219 -33.18 24.40 -21.91
N SER A 220 -33.92 25.18 -21.11
CA SER A 220 -33.46 25.66 -19.81
C SER A 220 -33.04 24.47 -18.93
N LEU A 221 -31.84 24.55 -18.36
CA LEU A 221 -31.58 24.08 -17.01
C LEU A 221 -31.97 25.18 -16.03
#